data_AF-A0A7V9ST74-F1
#
_entry.id   AF-A0A7V9ST74-F1
#
_cell.length_a   1.000
_cell.length_b   1.000
_cell.length_c   1.000
_cell.angle_alpha   90.00
_cell.angle_beta   90.00
_cell.angle_gamma   90.00
#
_symmetry.space_group_name_H-M   'P 1'
#
loop_
_entity.id
_entity.type
_entity.pdbx_description
1 polymer ?
#
loop_
_entity_poly.entity_id
_entity_poly.type
_entity_poly.pdbx_seq_one_letter_code
_entity_poly.pdbx_strand_id
1 'polypeptide(L)'
;MIKKITFLVCFIIGAIQPSFSQTINRTLIKADKLFIKQEFTEAAKGYERYLKSFPKDYYASRQAAICYKKTNNQNQAIDHWPNVIESSKVTDADRLDYAKCLLANYRTQDARMMINFLKTSPDKAIAAWGLAYLNTSQFYMDSAITKVKELTGINTIASEDCPLISNNKLIFISEKNKTSKVFTASVNANKSTLLTATKKDDSSFSDEQSFAKHIQNKGISGQVSLSADESLMYYSRSASLKEMNKVGESGIYKFQIYSANPHAEKAEVSTPFIHNSSEYDYLHPSMSKDGLKLYFASNMKGTLGGMDIFVCEFINGAWSSPKNLGVLINTPGDEVFPHITEEGVLYYASDSRPGLGGLDIFYAEPNKDDGSFFTAKNAGAPINSQFDDYGIYILKGGNNGYFSSNRKNNLQDNDIYYFVKEKP
;
A
#
# COMPACT_ATOMS: atom_id res chain seq x y z
N MET A 1 21.74 52.47 -75.78
CA MET A 1 22.45 53.12 -74.67
C MET A 1 22.75 52.08 -73.61
N ILE A 2 24.02 51.70 -73.53
CA ILE A 2 24.59 50.72 -72.60
C ILE A 2 24.78 51.41 -71.25
N LYS A 3 24.30 50.80 -70.16
CA LYS A 3 25.04 50.81 -68.89
C LYS A 3 25.02 49.40 -68.31
N LYS A 4 26.21 48.98 -67.91
CA LYS A 4 26.69 47.65 -67.59
C LYS A 4 27.17 47.70 -66.14
N ILE A 5 27.10 46.56 -65.43
CA ILE A 5 27.94 46.16 -64.27
C ILE A 5 27.49 46.80 -62.93
N THR A 6 27.31 46.11 -61.80
CA THR A 6 28.10 45.03 -61.18
C THR A 6 27.29 44.17 -60.20
N PHE A 7 27.65 42.90 -60.14
CA PHE A 7 27.31 41.89 -59.13
C PHE A 7 27.88 42.27 -57.75
N LEU A 8 27.08 42.16 -56.68
CA LEU A 8 27.61 42.04 -55.31
C LEU A 8 26.86 40.90 -54.60
N VAL A 9 27.53 39.76 -54.48
CA VAL A 9 27.10 38.66 -53.60
C VAL A 9 27.45 39.07 -52.17
N CYS A 10 26.44 39.33 -51.35
CA CYS A 10 26.59 39.36 -49.90
C CYS A 10 26.13 38.03 -49.32
N PHE A 11 27.11 37.20 -48.97
CA PHE A 11 26.96 36.08 -48.05
C PHE A 11 26.50 36.64 -46.69
N ILE A 12 25.22 36.47 -46.34
CA ILE A 12 24.77 36.56 -44.94
C ILE A 12 24.66 35.14 -44.42
N ILE A 13 25.79 34.62 -43.91
CA ILE A 13 25.79 33.58 -42.89
C ILE A 13 25.52 34.30 -41.58
N GLY A 14 24.33 34.13 -41.02
CA GLY A 14 23.91 34.79 -39.80
C GLY A 14 22.95 33.91 -39.00
N ALA A 15 23.54 32.98 -38.23
CA ALA A 15 22.99 32.31 -37.05
C ALA A 15 21.54 31.80 -37.11
N ILE A 16 21.36 30.58 -37.61
CA ILE A 16 20.29 29.70 -37.10
C ILE A 16 20.65 29.43 -35.63
N GLN A 17 19.96 30.11 -34.71
CA GLN A 17 19.95 29.70 -33.31
C GLN A 17 19.47 28.25 -33.28
N PRO A 18 20.24 27.28 -32.76
CA PRO A 18 19.73 25.94 -32.58
C PRO A 18 18.61 26.03 -31.55
N SER A 19 17.37 25.99 -32.04
CA SER A 19 16.21 25.63 -31.23
C SER A 19 16.60 24.37 -30.46
N PHE A 20 16.68 24.48 -29.14
CA PHE A 20 17.04 23.40 -28.21
C PHE A 20 16.23 22.15 -28.56
N SER A 21 16.83 21.24 -29.31
CA SER A 21 16.38 19.86 -29.34
C SER A 21 16.64 19.35 -27.94
N GLN A 22 15.58 19.11 -27.17
CA GLN A 22 15.70 18.31 -25.95
C GLN A 22 16.17 16.93 -26.39
N THR A 23 17.49 16.73 -26.35
CA THR A 23 18.08 15.42 -26.61
C THR A 23 17.42 14.44 -25.66
N ILE A 24 16.62 13.53 -26.22
CA ILE A 24 15.91 12.51 -25.47
C ILE A 24 16.92 11.75 -24.60
N ASN A 25 16.83 11.93 -23.29
CA ASN A 25 17.72 11.23 -22.38
C ASN A 25 17.23 9.78 -22.19
N ARG A 26 17.91 8.84 -22.82
CA ARG A 26 17.56 7.41 -22.78
C ARG A 26 17.58 6.84 -21.36
N THR A 27 18.39 7.38 -20.45
CA THR A 27 18.44 6.93 -19.04
C THR A 27 17.17 7.33 -18.30
N LEU A 28 16.72 8.58 -18.47
CA LEU A 28 15.49 9.08 -17.85
C LEU A 28 14.26 8.29 -18.35
N ILE A 29 14.13 8.09 -19.67
CA ILE A 29 13.03 7.30 -20.25
C ILE A 29 13.00 5.87 -19.72
N LYS A 30 14.18 5.23 -19.55
CA LYS A 30 14.24 3.88 -18.98
C LYS A 30 13.75 3.88 -17.53
N ALA A 31 14.12 4.88 -16.73
CA ALA A 31 13.64 5.03 -15.36
C ALA A 31 12.12 5.25 -15.32
N ASP A 32 11.58 6.13 -16.17
CA ASP A 32 10.13 6.37 -16.28
C ASP A 32 9.35 5.11 -16.67
N LYS A 33 9.87 4.29 -17.59
CA LYS A 33 9.24 3.02 -17.95
C LYS A 33 9.19 2.04 -16.78
N LEU A 34 10.24 1.99 -15.95
CA LEU A 34 10.26 1.17 -14.74
C LEU A 34 9.27 1.71 -13.70
N PHE A 35 9.21 3.04 -13.54
CA PHE A 35 8.27 3.71 -12.65
C PHE A 35 6.81 3.38 -13.01
N ILE A 36 6.45 3.48 -14.29
CA ILE A 36 5.11 3.14 -14.80
C ILE A 36 4.77 1.67 -14.55
N LYS A 37 5.77 0.79 -14.63
CA LYS A 37 5.65 -0.63 -14.31
C LYS A 37 5.67 -0.94 -12.80
N GLN A 38 5.74 0.09 -11.95
CA GLN A 38 5.83 -0.02 -10.50
C GLN A 38 7.09 -0.77 -10.01
N GLU A 39 8.14 -0.83 -10.85
CA GLU A 39 9.44 -1.38 -10.49
C GLU A 39 10.28 -0.32 -9.76
N PHE A 40 9.74 0.19 -8.65
CA PHE A 40 10.25 1.40 -7.98
C PHE A 40 11.72 1.29 -7.54
N THR A 41 12.17 0.12 -7.09
CA THR A 41 13.58 -0.09 -6.72
C THR A 41 14.53 0.14 -7.90
N GLU A 42 14.20 -0.38 -9.08
CA GLU A 42 15.04 -0.23 -10.27
C GLU A 42 14.85 1.13 -10.94
N ALA A 43 13.63 1.70 -10.85
CA ALA A 43 13.33 3.05 -11.28
C ALA A 43 14.17 4.08 -10.49
N ALA A 44 14.24 3.97 -9.16
CA ALA A 44 15.08 4.81 -8.30
C ALA A 44 16.53 4.84 -8.77
N LYS A 45 17.15 3.65 -8.94
CA LYS A 45 18.52 3.51 -9.46
C LYS A 45 18.67 4.12 -10.86
N GLY A 46 17.62 4.06 -11.68
CA GLY A 46 17.55 4.71 -12.99
C GLY A 46 17.64 6.24 -12.88
N TYR A 47 16.81 6.84 -12.03
CA TYR A 47 16.81 8.28 -11.76
C TYR A 47 18.14 8.75 -11.15
N GLU A 48 18.70 8.01 -10.19
CA GLU A 48 20.01 8.33 -9.60
C GLU A 48 21.13 8.34 -10.64
N ARG A 49 21.14 7.36 -11.57
CA ARG A 49 22.09 7.34 -12.68
C ARG A 49 21.95 8.57 -13.58
N TYR A 50 20.72 9.04 -13.82
CA TYR A 50 20.48 10.27 -14.57
C TYR A 50 20.95 11.51 -13.79
N LEU A 51 20.67 11.58 -12.50
CA LEU A 51 21.03 12.70 -11.62
C LEU A 51 22.56 12.88 -11.49
N LYS A 52 23.38 11.85 -11.71
CA LYS A 52 24.85 12.02 -11.80
C LYS A 52 25.28 13.04 -12.86
N SER A 53 24.52 13.17 -13.95
CA SER A 53 24.78 14.16 -15.00
C SER A 53 23.93 15.42 -14.87
N PHE A 54 22.81 15.34 -14.15
CA PHE A 54 21.84 16.43 -13.98
C PHE A 54 21.44 16.58 -12.50
N PRO A 55 22.38 16.94 -11.61
CA PRO A 55 22.20 16.80 -10.16
C PRO A 55 21.12 17.69 -9.53
N LYS A 56 20.63 18.70 -10.26
CA LYS A 56 19.57 19.62 -9.80
C LYS A 56 18.25 19.46 -10.58
N ASP A 57 18.09 18.37 -11.33
CA ASP A 57 16.85 18.13 -12.06
C ASP A 57 15.70 17.82 -11.09
N TYR A 58 14.76 18.76 -10.98
CA TYR A 58 13.58 18.66 -10.10
C TYR A 58 12.79 17.37 -10.34
N TYR A 59 12.54 17.02 -11.60
CA TYR A 59 11.67 15.89 -11.92
C TYR A 59 12.33 14.57 -11.51
N ALA A 60 13.58 14.34 -11.90
CA ALA A 60 14.29 13.11 -11.57
C ALA A 60 14.54 12.98 -10.05
N SER A 61 14.86 14.06 -9.33
CA SER A 61 14.98 14.02 -7.86
C SER A 61 13.66 13.69 -7.20
N ARG A 62 12.56 14.32 -7.64
CA ARG A 62 11.22 14.04 -7.12
C ARG A 62 10.82 12.59 -7.37
N GLN A 63 11.03 12.08 -8.59
CA GLN A 63 10.69 10.69 -8.91
C GLN A 63 11.55 9.68 -8.13
N ALA A 64 12.84 9.95 -7.93
CA ALA A 64 13.71 9.14 -7.08
C ALA A 64 13.21 9.09 -5.63
N ALA A 65 12.89 10.26 -5.05
CA ALA A 65 12.36 10.36 -3.70
C ALA A 65 11.05 9.57 -3.54
N ILE A 66 10.13 9.70 -4.51
CA ILE A 66 8.86 8.95 -4.52
C ILE A 66 9.11 7.43 -4.62
N CYS A 67 10.03 6.97 -5.46
CA CYS A 67 10.38 5.55 -5.55
C CYS A 67 10.87 4.99 -4.21
N TYR A 68 11.75 5.73 -3.54
CA TYR A 68 12.25 5.32 -2.23
C TYR A 68 11.16 5.31 -1.16
N LYS A 69 10.27 6.32 -1.15
CA LYS A 69 9.10 6.34 -0.27
C LYS A 69 8.19 5.13 -0.50
N LYS A 70 7.85 4.81 -1.76
CA LYS A 70 7.03 3.65 -2.15
C LYS A 70 7.69 2.28 -1.88
N THR A 71 8.98 2.26 -1.55
CA THR A 71 9.71 1.05 -1.16
C THR A 71 10.14 1.09 0.31
N ASN A 72 9.53 1.98 1.10
CA ASN A 72 9.80 2.23 2.51
C ASN A 72 11.28 2.53 2.86
N ASN A 73 12.03 3.05 1.88
CA ASN A 73 13.43 3.46 2.02
C ASN A 73 13.51 4.96 2.38
N GLN A 74 12.93 5.33 3.52
CA GLN A 74 12.73 6.75 3.89
C GLN A 74 14.06 7.53 3.98
N ASN A 75 15.13 6.88 4.45
CA ASN A 75 16.46 7.50 4.51
C ASN A 75 16.98 7.87 3.13
N GLN A 76 16.94 6.96 2.15
CA GLN A 76 17.35 7.28 0.79
C GLN A 76 16.43 8.33 0.15
N ALA A 77 15.13 8.36 0.48
CA ALA A 77 14.22 9.39 -0.03
C ALA A 77 14.64 10.80 0.41
N ILE A 78 15.08 10.97 1.67
CA ILE A 78 15.54 12.25 2.25
C ILE A 78 16.67 12.87 1.43
N ASP A 79 17.57 12.07 0.85
CA ASP A 79 18.73 12.58 0.10
C ASP A 79 18.33 13.31 -1.19
N HIS A 80 17.14 13.02 -1.73
CA HIS A 80 16.66 13.59 -2.99
C HIS A 80 15.77 14.82 -2.80
N TRP A 81 15.06 14.91 -1.67
CA TRP A 81 14.13 16.01 -1.40
C TRP A 81 14.75 17.42 -1.37
N PRO A 82 16.00 17.66 -0.89
CA PRO A 82 16.63 18.98 -0.94
C PRO A 82 16.59 19.63 -2.33
N ASN A 83 16.91 18.89 -3.39
CA ASN A 83 16.84 19.40 -4.76
C ASN A 83 15.40 19.75 -5.20
N VAL A 84 14.42 19.02 -4.68
CA VAL A 84 13.00 19.25 -4.97
C VAL A 84 12.53 20.54 -4.30
N ILE A 85 12.85 20.73 -3.02
CA ILE A 85 12.39 21.90 -2.24
C ILE A 85 13.12 23.20 -2.59
N GLU A 86 14.34 23.13 -3.11
CA GLU A 86 15.06 24.29 -3.65
C GLU A 86 14.52 24.75 -5.02
N SER A 87 13.74 23.90 -5.70
CA SER A 87 13.19 24.23 -7.01
C SER A 87 12.02 25.20 -6.92
N SER A 88 11.93 26.11 -7.90
CA SER A 88 10.73 26.95 -8.08
C SER A 88 9.47 26.16 -8.46
N LYS A 89 9.60 24.87 -8.79
CA LYS A 89 8.49 23.97 -9.14
C LYS A 89 7.91 23.20 -7.95
N VAL A 90 8.47 23.36 -6.75
CA VAL A 90 8.05 22.65 -5.54
C VAL A 90 6.56 22.83 -5.26
N THR A 91 5.89 21.74 -4.90
CA THR A 91 4.48 21.72 -4.50
C THR A 91 4.32 21.55 -2.99
N ASP A 92 3.14 21.84 -2.45
CA ASP A 92 2.84 21.57 -1.03
C ASP A 92 2.78 20.07 -0.74
N ALA A 93 2.41 19.25 -1.72
CA ALA A 93 2.49 17.79 -1.63
C ALA A 93 3.95 17.33 -1.47
N ASP A 94 4.90 17.93 -2.21
CA ASP A 94 6.34 17.61 -2.08
C ASP A 94 6.85 17.95 -0.67
N ARG A 95 6.43 19.10 -0.11
CA ARG A 95 6.81 19.51 1.25
C ARG A 95 6.23 18.58 2.31
N LEU A 96 4.97 18.17 2.14
CA LEU A 96 4.33 17.21 3.04
C LEU A 96 5.04 15.86 2.99
N ASP A 97 5.32 15.34 1.80
CA ASP A 97 6.05 14.09 1.62
C ASP A 97 7.45 14.15 2.24
N TYR A 98 8.17 15.26 2.05
CA TYR A 98 9.48 15.42 2.68
C TYR A 98 9.38 15.47 4.21
N ALA A 99 8.39 16.21 4.76
CA ALA A 99 8.15 16.26 6.20
C ALA A 99 7.89 14.86 6.79
N LYS A 100 7.11 14.02 6.09
CA LYS A 100 6.85 12.64 6.49
C LYS A 100 8.12 11.80 6.51
N CYS A 101 8.94 11.85 5.46
CA CYS A 101 10.23 11.14 5.42
C CYS A 101 11.14 11.56 6.58
N LEU A 102 11.20 12.87 6.89
CA LEU A 102 11.97 13.41 8.01
C LEU A 102 11.48 12.89 9.37
N LEU A 103 10.16 12.84 9.58
CA LEU A 103 9.55 12.32 10.81
C LEU A 103 9.84 10.83 11.02
N ALA A 104 9.73 10.02 9.95
CA ALA A 104 10.08 8.61 9.98
C ALA A 104 11.56 8.35 10.34
N ASN A 105 12.42 9.38 10.26
CA ASN A 105 13.84 9.33 10.64
C ASN A 105 14.16 10.21 11.85
N TYR A 106 13.17 10.51 12.70
CA TYR A 106 13.31 11.31 13.92
C TYR A 106 13.83 12.74 13.71
N ARG A 107 13.88 13.25 12.48
CA ARG A 107 14.32 14.62 12.12
C ARG A 107 13.20 15.63 12.33
N THR A 108 12.68 15.68 13.55
CA THR A 108 11.44 16.38 13.90
C THR A 108 11.54 17.90 13.72
N GLN A 109 12.72 18.50 13.93
CA GLN A 109 12.92 19.94 13.71
C GLN A 109 12.82 20.30 12.22
N ASP A 110 13.48 19.53 11.36
CA ASP A 110 13.43 19.71 9.91
C ASP A 110 12.02 19.52 9.36
N ALA A 111 11.32 18.49 9.85
CA ALA A 111 9.93 18.25 9.48
C ALA A 111 9.03 19.44 9.84
N ARG A 112 9.19 20.00 11.04
CA ARG A 112 8.44 21.20 11.47
C ARG A 112 8.69 22.41 10.57
N MET A 113 9.91 22.57 10.05
CA MET A 113 10.19 23.64 9.08
C MET A 113 9.37 23.46 7.80
N MET A 114 9.30 22.24 7.27
CA MET A 114 8.48 21.94 6.08
C MET A 114 6.99 22.13 6.34
N ILE A 115 6.49 21.65 7.48
CA ILE A 115 5.08 21.77 7.87
C ILE A 115 4.65 23.23 8.04
N ASN A 116 5.54 24.11 8.50
CA ASN A 116 5.21 25.54 8.65
C ASN A 116 4.82 26.20 7.32
N PHE A 117 5.40 25.77 6.19
CA PHE A 117 4.98 26.24 4.86
C PHE A 117 3.56 25.78 4.50
N LEU A 118 3.13 24.62 5.00
CA LEU A 118 1.82 24.04 4.69
C LEU A 118 0.66 24.75 5.41
N LYS A 119 0.94 25.53 6.45
CA LYS A 119 -0.09 26.29 7.20
C LYS A 119 -0.89 27.24 6.32
N THR A 120 -0.27 27.74 5.25
CA THR A 120 -0.86 28.66 4.29
C THR A 120 -1.20 27.98 2.96
N SER A 121 -1.17 26.64 2.90
CA SER A 121 -1.50 25.92 1.68
C SER A 121 -2.94 26.21 1.27
N PRO A 122 -3.21 26.49 -0.03
CA PRO A 122 -4.56 26.60 -0.53
C PRO A 122 -5.31 25.26 -0.49
N ASP A 123 -4.57 24.15 -0.47
CA ASP A 123 -5.12 22.82 -0.23
C ASP A 123 -5.32 22.60 1.28
N LYS A 124 -6.58 22.71 1.70
CA LYS A 124 -6.97 22.56 3.11
C LYS A 124 -6.70 21.16 3.65
N ALA A 125 -6.72 20.12 2.80
CA ALA A 125 -6.44 18.76 3.24
C ALA A 125 -4.93 18.61 3.53
N ILE A 126 -4.07 19.07 2.62
CA ILE A 126 -2.62 19.10 2.84
C ILE A 126 -2.26 19.93 4.08
N ALA A 127 -2.87 21.12 4.23
CA ALA A 127 -2.66 21.96 5.42
C ALA A 127 -3.07 21.23 6.71
N ALA A 128 -4.25 20.62 6.74
CA ALA A 128 -4.74 19.88 7.90
C ALA A 128 -3.84 18.68 8.24
N TRP A 129 -3.39 17.93 7.24
CA TRP A 129 -2.47 16.82 7.42
C TRP A 129 -1.10 17.26 7.92
N GLY A 130 -0.55 18.34 7.37
CA GLY A 130 0.68 18.95 7.89
C GLY A 130 0.53 19.35 9.35
N LEU A 131 -0.58 20.02 9.71
CA LEU A 131 -0.86 20.42 11.10
C LEU A 131 -0.98 19.25 12.06
N ALA A 132 -1.54 18.11 11.64
CA ALA A 132 -1.62 16.91 12.47
C ALA A 132 -0.23 16.42 12.94
N TYR A 133 0.80 16.62 12.11
CA TYR A 133 2.18 16.30 12.46
C TYR A 133 2.87 17.31 13.40
N LEU A 134 2.24 18.44 13.72
CA LEU A 134 2.76 19.34 14.77
C LEU A 134 2.51 18.79 16.18
N ASN A 135 1.50 17.93 16.35
CA ASN A 135 1.15 17.29 17.60
C ASN A 135 1.39 15.77 17.52
N THR A 136 2.64 15.36 17.31
CA THR A 136 2.97 13.93 17.20
C THR A 136 2.67 13.13 18.47
N SER A 137 2.57 13.78 19.65
CA SER A 137 2.20 13.11 20.91
C SER A 137 0.85 12.40 20.85
N GLN A 138 -0.07 12.83 19.96
CA GLN A 138 -1.35 12.14 19.78
C GLN A 138 -1.17 10.68 19.34
N PHE A 139 -0.09 10.37 18.61
CA PHE A 139 0.21 9.01 18.14
C PHE A 139 0.75 8.11 19.26
N TYR A 140 1.10 8.66 20.43
CA TYR A 140 1.69 7.93 21.54
C TYR A 140 0.80 7.90 22.79
N MET A 141 -0.45 8.41 22.71
CA MET A 141 -1.34 8.51 23.87
C MET A 141 -1.58 7.16 24.57
N ASP A 142 -1.73 6.07 23.80
CA ASP A 142 -2.01 4.74 24.34
C ASP A 142 -0.73 3.92 24.59
N SER A 143 0.47 4.50 24.40
CA SER A 143 1.71 3.72 24.37
C SER A 143 2.07 3.11 25.72
N ALA A 144 1.62 3.72 26.82
CA ALA A 144 1.85 3.22 28.18
C ALA A 144 0.98 2.01 28.53
N ILE A 145 -0.19 1.87 27.90
CA ILE A 145 -1.16 0.81 28.19
C ILE A 145 -1.21 -0.27 27.10
N THR A 146 -0.55 -0.06 25.97
CA THR A 146 -0.54 -1.01 24.86
C THR A 146 0.77 -1.75 24.82
N LYS A 147 0.73 -3.08 24.92
CA LYS A 147 1.89 -3.97 24.80
C LYS A 147 1.85 -4.69 23.48
N VAL A 148 3.01 -4.77 22.81
CA VAL A 148 3.21 -5.53 21.59
C VAL A 148 4.28 -6.59 21.83
N LYS A 149 4.03 -7.82 21.34
CA LYS A 149 4.92 -8.97 21.46
C LYS A 149 5.02 -9.67 20.11
N GLU A 150 6.24 -10.05 19.75
CA GLU A 150 6.47 -10.92 18.61
C GLU A 150 5.90 -12.31 18.88
N LEU A 151 5.39 -12.98 17.84
CA LEU A 151 4.92 -14.36 17.95
C LEU A 151 6.08 -15.35 18.01
N THR A 152 6.00 -16.30 18.93
CA THR A 152 6.95 -17.40 19.03
C THR A 152 6.43 -18.65 18.29
N GLY A 153 7.32 -19.28 17.52
CA GLY A 153 7.05 -20.51 16.78
C GLY A 153 6.53 -20.32 15.35
N ILE A 154 6.28 -19.08 14.91
CA ILE A 154 5.75 -18.78 13.56
C ILE A 154 6.65 -17.87 12.76
N ASN A 155 7.15 -16.81 13.39
CA ASN A 155 8.05 -15.86 12.71
C ASN A 155 9.39 -16.53 12.40
N THR A 156 9.79 -16.46 11.13
CA THR A 156 11.00 -17.07 10.60
C THR A 156 11.88 -16.04 9.87
N ILE A 157 12.74 -16.48 8.95
CA ILE A 157 13.47 -15.60 8.02
C ILE A 157 12.66 -15.29 6.75
N ALA A 158 11.52 -15.98 6.56
CA ALA A 158 10.55 -15.64 5.54
C ALA A 158 9.64 -14.51 6.06
N SER A 159 8.81 -13.94 5.19
CA SER A 159 7.81 -12.97 5.64
C SER A 159 6.54 -13.70 6.05
N GLU A 160 6.07 -13.47 7.27
CA GLU A 160 4.82 -13.99 7.80
C GLU A 160 3.80 -12.85 7.95
N ASP A 161 2.68 -12.97 7.24
CA ASP A 161 1.77 -11.87 6.98
C ASP A 161 0.28 -12.20 7.16
N CYS A 162 -0.51 -11.15 7.42
CA CYS A 162 -1.96 -11.13 7.42
C CYS A 162 -2.60 -12.20 8.33
N PRO A 163 -2.37 -12.12 9.66
CA PRO A 163 -2.96 -13.05 10.62
C PRO A 163 -4.48 -13.08 10.56
N LEU A 164 -5.05 -14.26 10.75
CA LEU A 164 -6.47 -14.52 10.97
C LEU A 164 -6.60 -15.59 12.05
N ILE A 165 -7.38 -15.32 13.10
CA ILE A 165 -7.67 -16.34 14.12
C ILE A 165 -9.03 -16.95 13.90
N SER A 166 -9.06 -18.28 13.75
CA SER A 166 -10.29 -19.06 13.73
C SER A 166 -10.12 -20.39 14.46
N ASN A 167 -11.10 -20.78 15.28
CA ASN A 167 -11.11 -22.05 16.02
C ASN A 167 -9.78 -22.41 16.73
N ASN A 168 -9.22 -21.45 17.47
CA ASN A 168 -7.94 -21.57 18.18
C ASN A 168 -6.73 -21.86 17.26
N LYS A 169 -6.83 -21.52 15.99
CA LYS A 169 -5.75 -21.58 15.01
C LYS A 169 -5.47 -20.20 14.46
N LEU A 170 -4.19 -19.93 14.24
CA LEU A 170 -3.73 -18.85 13.38
C LEU A 170 -3.70 -19.36 11.95
N ILE A 171 -4.22 -18.57 11.02
CA ILE A 171 -4.07 -18.72 9.59
C ILE A 171 -3.30 -17.49 9.12
N PHE A 172 -2.29 -17.68 8.28
CA PHE A 172 -1.40 -16.62 7.82
C PHE A 172 -0.75 -17.00 6.51
N ILE A 173 -0.17 -16.02 5.83
CA ILE A 173 0.64 -16.23 4.64
C ILE A 173 2.12 -16.25 5.01
N SER A 174 2.90 -17.16 4.43
CA SER A 174 4.37 -17.12 4.46
C SER A 174 4.96 -16.96 3.06
N GLU A 175 5.91 -16.04 2.90
CA GLU A 175 6.59 -15.73 1.65
C GLU A 175 8.12 -15.84 1.78
N LYS A 176 8.71 -16.83 1.09
CA LYS A 176 10.16 -17.12 1.16
C LYS A 176 11.06 -16.13 0.42
N ASN A 177 10.51 -15.33 -0.51
CA ASN A 177 11.30 -14.46 -1.38
C ASN A 177 10.94 -13.00 -1.14
N LYS A 178 11.97 -12.18 -0.87
CA LYS A 178 11.87 -10.73 -0.79
C LYS A 178 11.36 -10.17 -2.12
N THR A 179 10.18 -9.57 -2.14
CA THR A 179 9.82 -8.69 -3.24
C THR A 179 9.48 -7.31 -2.73
N SER A 180 10.19 -6.30 -3.23
CA SER A 180 9.81 -4.89 -3.14
C SER A 180 8.52 -4.55 -3.91
N LYS A 181 7.83 -5.58 -4.44
CA LYS A 181 6.58 -5.48 -5.20
C LYS A 181 5.42 -5.58 -4.22
N VAL A 182 5.18 -4.52 -3.47
CA VAL A 182 4.18 -4.60 -2.40
C VAL A 182 2.80 -4.98 -2.97
N PHE A 183 2.46 -4.68 -4.23
CA PHE A 183 1.15 -5.03 -4.80
C PHE A 183 1.13 -5.33 -6.31
N THR A 184 2.19 -5.87 -6.90
CA THR A 184 2.22 -6.16 -8.36
C THR A 184 1.98 -7.64 -8.68
N ALA A 185 0.85 -7.95 -9.32
CA ALA A 185 0.56 -9.28 -9.81
C ALA A 185 1.56 -9.71 -10.92
N SER A 186 2.02 -10.95 -10.88
CA SER A 186 2.90 -11.53 -11.90
C SER A 186 2.75 -13.04 -11.99
N VAL A 187 3.36 -13.65 -13.02
CA VAL A 187 3.45 -15.13 -13.18
C VAL A 187 4.02 -15.79 -11.92
N ASN A 188 5.01 -15.11 -11.33
CA ASN A 188 5.73 -15.52 -10.12
C ASN A 188 5.31 -14.67 -8.92
N ALA A 189 4.13 -14.01 -8.97
CA ALA A 189 3.57 -13.39 -7.76
C ALA A 189 3.61 -14.49 -6.69
N ASN A 190 4.28 -14.13 -5.60
CA ASN A 190 5.20 -14.96 -4.83
C ASN A 190 4.66 -16.36 -4.55
N LYS A 191 5.55 -17.34 -4.35
CA LYS A 191 5.18 -18.67 -3.81
C LYS A 191 4.75 -18.52 -2.33
N SER A 192 3.78 -17.64 -2.10
CA SER A 192 3.10 -17.45 -0.84
C SER A 192 2.36 -18.73 -0.52
N THR A 193 2.56 -19.20 0.70
CA THR A 193 1.90 -20.40 1.19
C THR A 193 0.94 -19.97 2.29
N LEU A 194 -0.32 -20.37 2.16
CA LEU A 194 -1.30 -20.23 3.23
C LEU A 194 -1.06 -21.34 4.25
N LEU A 195 -0.75 -20.93 5.47
CA LEU A 195 -0.34 -21.80 6.57
C LEU A 195 -1.32 -21.64 7.72
N THR A 196 -1.31 -22.62 8.61
CA THR A 196 -2.04 -22.60 9.86
C THR A 196 -1.21 -23.19 10.99
N ALA A 197 -1.37 -22.65 12.19
CA ALA A 197 -0.75 -23.16 13.40
C ALA A 197 -1.72 -23.12 14.57
N THR A 198 -1.58 -24.08 15.48
CA THR A 198 -2.45 -24.16 16.67
C THR A 198 -1.94 -23.24 17.75
N LYS A 199 -2.86 -22.44 18.31
CA LYS A 199 -2.55 -21.50 19.39
C LYS A 199 -2.24 -22.25 20.68
N LYS A 200 -1.05 -22.01 21.25
CA LYS A 200 -0.64 -22.47 22.59
C LYS A 200 -1.04 -21.42 23.63
N ASP A 201 -0.70 -20.16 23.36
CA ASP A 201 -1.13 -18.98 24.08
C ASP A 201 -1.29 -17.78 23.13
N ASP A 202 -1.63 -16.60 23.63
CA ASP A 202 -1.84 -15.39 22.83
C ASP A 202 -0.65 -14.99 21.95
N SER A 203 0.58 -15.36 22.34
CA SER A 203 1.83 -15.01 21.69
C SER A 203 2.67 -16.22 21.23
N SER A 204 2.16 -17.45 21.35
CA SER A 204 2.89 -18.68 21.03
C SER A 204 2.02 -19.68 20.31
N PHE A 205 2.58 -20.30 19.27
CA PHE A 205 1.88 -21.26 18.42
C PHE A 205 2.70 -22.55 18.24
N SER A 206 2.03 -23.61 17.77
CA SER A 206 2.67 -24.84 17.31
C SER A 206 3.44 -24.63 16.01
N ASP A 207 4.13 -25.67 15.58
CA ASP A 207 4.67 -25.74 14.23
C ASP A 207 3.55 -25.58 13.20
N GLU A 208 3.90 -24.95 12.09
CA GLU A 208 3.01 -24.61 11.00
C GLU A 208 2.67 -25.81 10.11
N GLN A 209 1.46 -25.77 9.55
CA GLN A 209 0.95 -26.73 8.59
C GLN A 209 0.32 -25.98 7.42
N SER A 210 0.35 -26.56 6.23
CA SER A 210 -0.30 -25.91 5.08
C SER A 210 -1.82 -26.03 5.16
N PHE A 211 -2.51 -24.91 4.95
CA PHE A 211 -3.96 -24.74 5.06
C PHE A 211 -4.61 -24.58 3.69
N ALA A 212 -5.73 -25.25 3.41
CA ALA A 212 -6.41 -25.19 2.11
C ALA A 212 -5.46 -25.45 0.90
N LYS A 213 -4.61 -26.49 0.98
CA LYS A 213 -3.60 -26.86 -0.04
C LYS A 213 -4.10 -26.83 -1.48
N HIS A 214 -5.38 -27.19 -1.69
CA HIS A 214 -5.98 -27.32 -3.01
C HIS A 214 -6.14 -25.99 -3.76
N ILE A 215 -6.15 -24.83 -3.08
CA ILE A 215 -6.22 -23.51 -3.71
C ILE A 215 -4.86 -22.82 -3.91
N GLN A 216 -3.78 -23.42 -3.41
CA GLN A 216 -2.45 -22.80 -3.38
C GLN A 216 -1.59 -23.08 -4.62
N ASN A 217 -2.21 -23.47 -5.73
CA ASN A 217 -1.50 -23.68 -7.00
C ASN A 217 -1.06 -22.37 -7.68
N LYS A 218 -1.46 -21.23 -7.13
CA LYS A 218 -1.12 -19.87 -7.58
C LYS A 218 -0.85 -18.98 -6.38
N GLY A 219 -0.01 -17.96 -6.57
CA GLY A 219 0.31 -17.01 -5.51
C GLY A 219 -0.95 -16.29 -5.01
N ILE A 220 -1.20 -16.42 -3.71
CA ILE A 220 -2.21 -15.68 -2.96
C ILE A 220 -1.58 -14.38 -2.48
N SER A 221 -2.32 -13.28 -2.51
CA SER A 221 -1.84 -12.00 -2.01
C SER A 221 -2.53 -11.65 -0.70
N GLY A 222 -1.72 -11.57 0.36
CA GLY A 222 -2.10 -10.98 1.65
C GLY A 222 -3.27 -11.66 2.35
N GLN A 223 -4.22 -10.85 2.78
CA GLN A 223 -5.31 -11.25 3.67
C GLN A 223 -6.30 -12.23 3.04
N VAL A 224 -6.75 -13.20 3.86
CA VAL A 224 -7.90 -14.06 3.57
C VAL A 224 -9.02 -13.76 4.56
N SER A 225 -10.26 -14.06 4.19
CA SER A 225 -11.43 -13.88 5.04
C SER A 225 -12.31 -15.12 5.01
N LEU A 226 -12.81 -15.53 6.18
CA LEU A 226 -13.68 -16.69 6.35
C LEU A 226 -15.11 -16.26 6.67
N SER A 227 -16.07 -17.06 6.21
CA SER A 227 -17.44 -17.03 6.75
C SER A 227 -17.47 -17.47 8.20
N ALA A 228 -18.51 -17.06 8.92
CA ALA A 228 -18.65 -17.39 10.34
C ALA A 228 -18.67 -18.91 10.63
N ASP A 229 -19.13 -19.71 9.67
CA ASP A 229 -19.16 -21.17 9.70
C ASP A 229 -17.95 -21.82 9.00
N GLU A 230 -17.00 -21.02 8.50
CA GLU A 230 -15.84 -21.41 7.70
C GLU A 230 -16.14 -22.22 6.43
N SER A 231 -17.39 -22.28 5.97
CA SER A 231 -17.76 -22.98 4.74
C SER A 231 -17.28 -22.24 3.48
N LEU A 232 -16.97 -20.95 3.61
CA LEU A 232 -16.51 -20.09 2.53
C LEU A 232 -15.28 -19.29 2.96
N MET A 233 -14.28 -19.24 2.09
CA MET A 233 -13.11 -18.38 2.23
C MET A 233 -12.99 -17.48 1.01
N TYR A 234 -12.84 -16.17 1.23
CA TYR A 234 -12.45 -15.20 0.21
C TYR A 234 -10.95 -14.93 0.29
N TYR A 235 -10.30 -14.86 -0.87
CA TYR A 235 -8.87 -14.58 -0.97
C TYR A 235 -8.54 -13.95 -2.33
N SER A 236 -7.45 -13.20 -2.39
CA SER A 236 -6.95 -12.64 -3.64
C SER A 236 -5.81 -13.47 -4.21
N ARG A 237 -5.81 -13.71 -5.52
CA ARG A 237 -4.70 -14.37 -6.22
C ARG A 237 -4.42 -13.74 -7.57
N SER A 238 -3.20 -13.94 -8.06
CA SER A 238 -2.81 -13.52 -9.40
C SER A 238 -3.61 -14.29 -10.47
N ALA A 239 -4.12 -13.57 -11.47
CA ALA A 239 -4.84 -14.10 -12.61
C ALA A 239 -4.29 -13.50 -13.91
N SER A 240 -4.04 -14.35 -14.91
CA SER A 240 -3.65 -13.92 -16.25
C SER A 240 -4.87 -13.42 -17.06
N LEU A 241 -4.63 -12.59 -18.09
CA LEU A 241 -5.68 -12.19 -19.03
C LEU A 241 -6.44 -13.39 -19.63
N LYS A 242 -5.73 -14.49 -19.91
CA LYS A 242 -6.33 -15.73 -20.44
C LYS A 242 -7.33 -16.34 -19.44
N GLU A 243 -7.01 -16.39 -18.16
CA GLU A 243 -7.94 -16.89 -17.13
C GLU A 243 -9.16 -15.99 -16.96
N MET A 244 -8.99 -14.70 -17.22
CA MET A 244 -10.08 -13.72 -17.20
C MET A 244 -10.86 -13.69 -18.54
N ASN A 245 -10.57 -14.61 -19.47
CA ASN A 245 -11.18 -14.67 -20.81
C ASN A 245 -11.01 -13.37 -21.62
N LYS A 246 -9.83 -12.73 -21.52
CA LYS A 246 -9.49 -11.49 -22.23
C LYS A 246 -8.34 -11.71 -23.19
N VAL A 247 -8.43 -11.05 -24.35
CA VAL A 247 -7.35 -10.98 -25.34
C VAL A 247 -6.44 -9.82 -24.97
N GLY A 248 -5.14 -10.05 -24.94
CA GLY A 248 -4.15 -9.03 -24.68
C GLY A 248 -2.74 -9.60 -24.67
N GLU A 249 -1.76 -8.77 -24.31
CA GLU A 249 -0.36 -9.18 -24.27
C GLU A 249 -0.15 -10.30 -23.24
N SER A 250 0.45 -11.40 -23.69
CA SER A 250 0.88 -12.50 -22.82
C SER A 250 1.82 -11.96 -21.75
N GLY A 251 1.55 -12.26 -20.48
CA GLY A 251 2.37 -11.81 -19.35
C GLY A 251 1.76 -10.70 -18.50
N ILE A 252 0.57 -10.19 -18.84
CA ILE A 252 -0.19 -9.28 -17.97
C ILE A 252 -0.97 -10.09 -16.93
N TYR A 253 -0.77 -9.72 -15.66
CA TYR A 253 -1.45 -10.30 -14.51
C TYR A 253 -2.11 -9.21 -13.68
N LYS A 254 -3.21 -9.57 -13.03
CA LYS A 254 -3.92 -8.76 -12.04
C LYS A 254 -4.27 -9.60 -10.83
N PHE A 255 -4.30 -8.99 -9.65
CA PHE A 255 -4.88 -9.64 -8.48
C PHE A 255 -6.40 -9.59 -8.57
N GLN A 256 -7.04 -10.72 -8.32
CA GLN A 256 -8.49 -10.89 -8.41
C GLN A 256 -8.99 -11.68 -7.19
N ILE A 257 -10.22 -11.43 -6.75
CA ILE A 257 -10.81 -12.12 -5.59
C ILE A 257 -11.46 -13.41 -6.04
N TYR A 258 -11.25 -14.48 -5.29
CA TYR A 258 -11.92 -15.77 -5.47
C TYR A 258 -12.52 -16.24 -4.15
N SER A 259 -13.48 -17.14 -4.24
CA SER A 259 -14.04 -17.86 -3.10
C SER A 259 -13.95 -19.37 -3.27
N ALA A 260 -13.72 -20.10 -2.18
CA ALA A 260 -13.71 -21.56 -2.16
C ALA A 260 -14.08 -22.08 -0.76
N ASN A 261 -14.45 -23.36 -0.65
CA ASN A 261 -14.53 -24.03 0.65
C ASN A 261 -13.11 -24.41 1.10
N PRO A 262 -12.56 -23.79 2.17
CA PRO A 262 -11.18 -24.04 2.59
C PRO A 262 -10.94 -25.47 3.08
N HIS A 263 -11.99 -26.20 3.45
CA HIS A 263 -11.94 -27.56 4.00
C HIS A 263 -12.25 -28.65 2.96
N ALA A 264 -12.42 -28.30 1.68
CA ALA A 264 -12.67 -29.27 0.62
C ALA A 264 -11.49 -30.24 0.41
N GLU A 265 -11.79 -31.53 0.26
CA GLU A 265 -10.78 -32.59 0.04
C GLU A 265 -10.23 -32.62 -1.40
N LYS A 266 -11.00 -32.13 -2.37
CA LYS A 266 -10.61 -32.05 -3.79
C LYS A 266 -10.37 -30.61 -4.19
N ALA A 267 -9.66 -30.41 -5.30
CA ALA A 267 -9.57 -29.12 -5.96
C ALA A 267 -10.96 -28.71 -6.46
N GLU A 268 -11.76 -28.13 -5.58
CA GLU A 268 -12.93 -27.38 -5.97
C GLU A 268 -12.45 -26.17 -6.79
N VAL A 269 -13.13 -25.89 -7.89
CA VAL A 269 -12.78 -24.75 -8.73
C VAL A 269 -13.16 -23.51 -7.95
N SER A 270 -12.16 -22.73 -7.53
CA SER A 270 -12.40 -21.45 -6.87
C SER A 270 -13.29 -20.57 -7.75
N THR A 271 -14.36 -20.06 -7.16
CA THR A 271 -15.33 -19.22 -7.85
C THR A 271 -14.80 -17.80 -7.93
N PRO A 272 -14.68 -17.19 -9.13
CA PRO A 272 -14.27 -15.79 -9.24
C PRO A 272 -15.33 -14.87 -8.65
N PHE A 273 -14.90 -13.82 -7.96
CA PHE A 273 -15.78 -12.75 -7.53
C PHE A 273 -16.41 -12.07 -8.75
N ILE A 274 -17.71 -11.76 -8.67
CA ILE A 274 -18.50 -11.31 -9.81
C ILE A 274 -18.03 -9.98 -10.42
N HIS A 275 -17.37 -9.13 -9.64
CA HIS A 275 -16.88 -7.81 -10.09
C HIS A 275 -15.41 -7.81 -10.53
N ASN A 276 -14.75 -8.97 -10.52
CA ASN A 276 -13.39 -9.09 -11.04
C ASN A 276 -13.29 -8.50 -12.46
N SER A 277 -12.18 -7.80 -12.72
CA SER A 277 -11.92 -7.15 -14.00
C SER A 277 -10.44 -7.19 -14.33
N SER A 278 -10.12 -7.41 -15.61
CA SER A 278 -8.75 -7.40 -16.13
C SER A 278 -8.10 -6.02 -16.13
N GLU A 279 -8.86 -4.96 -15.91
CA GLU A 279 -8.36 -3.58 -15.91
C GLU A 279 -7.74 -3.19 -14.56
N TYR A 280 -8.19 -3.82 -13.47
CA TYR A 280 -7.93 -3.38 -12.10
C TYR A 280 -7.52 -4.54 -11.21
N ASP A 281 -6.93 -4.22 -10.06
CA ASP A 281 -6.58 -5.16 -9.02
C ASP A 281 -7.68 -5.17 -7.94
N TYR A 282 -7.98 -6.37 -7.42
CA TYR A 282 -8.94 -6.61 -6.34
C TYR A 282 -8.24 -7.41 -5.24
N LEU A 283 -8.03 -6.78 -4.10
CA LEU A 283 -7.13 -7.23 -3.04
C LEU A 283 -7.81 -7.30 -1.67
N HIS A 284 -7.28 -8.18 -0.82
CA HIS A 284 -7.50 -8.20 0.62
C HIS A 284 -8.98 -8.21 1.02
N PRO A 285 -9.74 -9.25 0.64
CA PRO A 285 -11.15 -9.34 0.99
C PRO A 285 -11.35 -9.47 2.49
N SER A 286 -12.40 -8.84 3.00
CA SER A 286 -12.82 -8.88 4.39
C SER A 286 -14.35 -8.93 4.48
N MET A 287 -14.88 -10.07 4.89
CA MET A 287 -16.31 -10.30 5.00
C MET A 287 -16.81 -9.92 6.38
N SER A 288 -17.96 -9.27 6.45
CA SER A 288 -18.67 -9.02 7.70
C SER A 288 -19.14 -10.32 8.34
N LYS A 289 -19.30 -10.32 9.67
CA LYS A 289 -19.65 -11.52 10.44
C LYS A 289 -20.96 -12.18 9.99
N ASP A 290 -21.92 -11.36 9.57
CA ASP A 290 -23.22 -11.80 9.04
C ASP A 290 -23.17 -12.31 7.59
N GLY A 291 -22.02 -12.20 6.92
CA GLY A 291 -21.85 -12.59 5.52
C GLY A 291 -22.52 -11.64 4.52
N LEU A 292 -23.06 -10.49 4.97
CA LEU A 292 -23.84 -9.59 4.12
C LEU A 292 -23.02 -8.48 3.48
N LYS A 293 -21.76 -8.27 3.89
CA LYS A 293 -20.87 -7.26 3.30
C LYS A 293 -19.50 -7.86 3.01
N LEU A 294 -18.93 -7.49 1.87
CA LEU A 294 -17.55 -7.80 1.50
C LEU A 294 -16.81 -6.50 1.23
N TYR A 295 -15.83 -6.21 2.08
CA TYR A 295 -14.90 -5.10 1.92
C TYR A 295 -13.65 -5.59 1.19
N PHE A 296 -13.06 -4.76 0.34
CA PHE A 296 -11.83 -5.08 -0.37
C PHE A 296 -11.14 -3.81 -0.89
N ALA A 297 -9.85 -3.90 -1.18
CA ALA A 297 -9.08 -2.83 -1.79
C ALA A 297 -9.07 -2.95 -3.32
N SER A 298 -9.20 -1.84 -4.04
CA SER A 298 -9.09 -1.82 -5.51
C SER A 298 -8.60 -0.47 -6.06
N ASN A 299 -7.89 -0.51 -7.19
CA ASN A 299 -7.56 0.66 -8.01
C ASN A 299 -8.59 0.90 -9.14
N MET A 300 -9.81 0.37 -8.99
CA MET A 300 -10.85 0.54 -10.00
C MET A 300 -11.33 1.98 -10.16
N LYS A 301 -11.98 2.25 -11.29
CA LYS A 301 -12.57 3.56 -11.58
C LYS A 301 -13.47 4.00 -10.41
N GLY A 302 -13.25 5.24 -9.95
CA GLY A 302 -13.94 5.80 -8.79
C GLY A 302 -13.10 5.79 -7.51
N THR A 303 -11.86 5.27 -7.57
CA THR A 303 -10.83 5.51 -6.54
C THR A 303 -10.51 7.00 -6.40
N LEU A 304 -10.19 7.43 -5.18
CA LEU A 304 -9.67 8.74 -4.84
C LEU A 304 -8.14 8.79 -4.97
N GLY A 305 -7.48 7.66 -4.73
CA GLY A 305 -6.03 7.52 -4.72
C GLY A 305 -5.51 6.35 -5.54
N GLY A 306 -4.49 5.67 -5.01
CA GLY A 306 -3.94 4.47 -5.62
C GLY A 306 -4.91 3.31 -5.45
N MET A 307 -4.92 2.70 -4.27
CA MET A 307 -5.89 1.70 -3.86
C MET A 307 -6.89 2.31 -2.88
N ASP A 308 -8.18 2.09 -3.11
CA ASP A 308 -9.24 2.52 -2.21
C ASP A 308 -9.99 1.30 -1.64
N ILE A 309 -10.60 1.45 -0.45
CA ILE A 309 -11.51 0.45 0.11
C ILE A 309 -12.91 0.63 -0.47
N PHE A 310 -13.44 -0.47 -0.99
CA PHE A 310 -14.80 -0.59 -1.48
C PHE A 310 -15.57 -1.63 -0.68
N VAL A 311 -16.90 -1.54 -0.74
CA VAL A 311 -17.82 -2.50 -0.14
C VAL A 311 -18.87 -2.96 -1.13
N CYS A 312 -19.18 -4.25 -1.13
CA CYS A 312 -20.39 -4.82 -1.75
C CYS A 312 -21.32 -5.37 -0.67
N GLU A 313 -22.62 -5.32 -0.93
CA GLU A 313 -23.67 -5.88 -0.08
C GLU A 313 -24.25 -7.14 -0.73
N PHE A 314 -24.45 -8.22 0.02
CA PHE A 314 -25.09 -9.43 -0.47
C PHE A 314 -26.60 -9.32 -0.30
N ILE A 315 -27.32 -9.14 -1.40
CA ILE A 315 -28.74 -8.86 -1.43
C ILE A 315 -29.41 -9.86 -2.37
N ASN A 316 -30.43 -10.57 -1.89
CA ASN A 316 -31.22 -11.52 -2.67
C ASN A 316 -30.37 -12.58 -3.42
N GLY A 317 -29.29 -13.06 -2.80
CA GLY A 317 -28.44 -14.10 -3.38
C GLY A 317 -27.33 -13.60 -4.32
N ALA A 318 -27.13 -12.28 -4.43
CA ALA A 318 -26.08 -11.70 -5.27
C ALA A 318 -25.36 -10.52 -4.60
N TRP A 319 -24.10 -10.31 -4.97
CA TRP A 319 -23.34 -9.13 -4.56
C TRP A 319 -23.77 -7.90 -5.35
N SER A 320 -24.07 -6.81 -4.65
CA SER A 320 -24.31 -5.48 -5.25
C SER A 320 -23.07 -4.98 -5.98
N SER A 321 -23.24 -3.94 -6.80
CA SER A 321 -22.09 -3.19 -7.33
C SER A 321 -21.21 -2.63 -6.21
N PRO A 322 -19.88 -2.56 -6.39
CA PRO A 322 -18.98 -1.99 -5.41
C PRO A 322 -19.25 -0.51 -5.15
N LYS A 323 -19.25 -0.11 -3.88
CA LYS A 323 -19.37 1.27 -3.42
C LYS A 323 -18.07 1.71 -2.75
N ASN A 324 -17.50 2.83 -3.18
CA ASN A 324 -16.33 3.43 -2.54
C ASN A 324 -16.72 3.96 -1.15
N LEU A 325 -15.90 3.73 -0.12
CA LEU A 325 -16.21 4.19 1.25
C LEU A 325 -16.01 5.71 1.48
N GLY A 326 -15.56 6.44 0.47
CA GLY A 326 -15.48 7.89 0.46
C GLY A 326 -14.35 8.46 1.33
N VAL A 327 -14.30 9.79 1.38
CA VAL A 327 -13.17 10.58 1.93
C VAL A 327 -12.93 10.41 3.44
N LEU A 328 -13.88 9.83 4.18
CA LEU A 328 -13.71 9.55 5.60
C LEU A 328 -12.79 8.35 5.83
N ILE A 329 -12.70 7.45 4.85
CA ILE A 329 -11.87 6.25 4.86
C ILE A 329 -10.72 6.42 3.85
N ASN A 330 -11.05 6.62 2.59
CA ASN A 330 -10.13 6.66 1.47
C ASN A 330 -9.47 8.04 1.30
N THR A 331 -8.30 8.06 0.68
CA THR A 331 -7.46 9.24 0.47
C THR A 331 -6.81 9.21 -0.91
N PRO A 332 -6.00 10.21 -1.31
CA PRO A 332 -5.19 10.12 -2.52
C PRO A 332 -4.05 9.08 -2.50
N GLY A 333 -3.83 8.36 -1.40
CA GLY A 333 -2.80 7.31 -1.31
C GLY A 333 -3.38 5.90 -1.45
N ASP A 334 -2.74 4.93 -0.81
CA ASP A 334 -3.15 3.53 -0.81
C ASP A 334 -3.82 3.17 0.52
N GLU A 335 -5.08 2.72 0.46
CA GLU A 335 -5.83 2.08 1.54
C GLU A 335 -6.04 0.59 1.25
N VAL A 336 -5.48 -0.27 2.13
CA VAL A 336 -5.37 -1.71 1.92
C VAL A 336 -5.59 -2.50 3.21
N PHE A 337 -5.73 -3.83 3.11
CA PHE A 337 -5.91 -4.76 4.23
C PHE A 337 -7.11 -4.42 5.15
N PRO A 338 -8.33 -4.23 4.60
CA PRO A 338 -9.49 -3.98 5.42
C PRO A 338 -9.77 -5.15 6.37
N HIS A 339 -10.12 -4.87 7.61
CA HIS A 339 -10.61 -5.83 8.57
C HIS A 339 -11.84 -5.27 9.27
N ILE A 340 -13.01 -5.82 8.96
CA ILE A 340 -14.26 -5.47 9.63
C ILE A 340 -14.44 -6.37 10.86
N THR A 341 -14.59 -5.78 12.05
CA THR A 341 -14.81 -6.54 13.29
C THR A 341 -16.26 -7.03 13.43
N GLU A 342 -16.54 -7.88 14.41
CA GLU A 342 -17.91 -8.31 14.73
C GLU A 342 -18.80 -7.12 15.13
N GLU A 343 -18.23 -6.09 15.75
CA GLU A 343 -18.90 -4.86 16.15
C GLU A 343 -19.05 -3.84 15.00
N GLY A 344 -18.52 -4.16 13.80
CA GLY A 344 -18.59 -3.31 12.61
C GLY A 344 -17.53 -2.21 12.56
N VAL A 345 -16.48 -2.27 13.39
CA VAL A 345 -15.35 -1.34 13.31
C VAL A 345 -14.46 -1.75 12.13
N LEU A 346 -14.18 -0.81 11.23
CA LEU A 346 -13.31 -1.07 10.09
C LEU A 346 -11.88 -0.67 10.43
N TYR A 347 -10.99 -1.65 10.47
CA TYR A 347 -9.54 -1.43 10.51
C TYR A 347 -8.96 -1.56 9.10
N TYR A 348 -7.89 -0.84 8.80
CA TYR A 348 -7.19 -0.91 7.51
C TYR A 348 -5.82 -0.24 7.62
N ALA A 349 -4.96 -0.44 6.63
CA ALA A 349 -3.68 0.25 6.53
C ALA A 349 -3.72 1.36 5.47
N SER A 350 -3.05 2.50 5.72
CA SER A 350 -2.94 3.63 4.78
C SER A 350 -1.53 4.22 4.74
N ASP A 351 -1.06 4.65 3.56
CA ASP A 351 0.25 5.33 3.37
C ASP A 351 0.15 6.86 3.27
N SER A 352 -1.06 7.41 3.45
CA SER A 352 -1.36 8.80 3.12
C SER A 352 -1.73 9.63 4.33
N ARG A 353 -2.46 9.04 5.27
CA ARG A 353 -2.94 9.73 6.47
C ARG A 353 -1.78 10.08 7.41
N PRO A 354 -1.93 11.10 8.26
CA PRO A 354 -0.97 11.35 9.33
C PRO A 354 -0.79 10.12 10.22
N GLY A 355 0.45 9.63 10.28
CA GLY A 355 0.84 8.41 10.99
C GLY A 355 2.34 8.36 11.27
N LEU A 356 2.87 7.21 11.66
CA LEU A 356 4.25 7.08 12.12
C LEU A 356 5.20 6.56 11.03
N GLY A 357 4.71 5.83 10.03
CA GLY A 357 5.52 5.02 9.14
C GLY A 357 5.13 5.07 7.67
N GLY A 358 5.38 3.95 6.97
CA GLY A 358 5.02 3.76 5.56
C GLY A 358 3.53 3.51 5.46
N LEU A 359 3.12 2.26 5.65
CA LEU A 359 1.74 1.89 5.98
C LEU A 359 1.52 2.00 7.49
N ASP A 360 0.46 2.70 7.90
CA ASP A 360 -0.01 2.76 9.29
C ASP A 360 -1.41 2.16 9.39
N ILE A 361 -1.71 1.47 10.49
CA ILE A 361 -3.04 0.96 10.81
C ILE A 361 -3.94 2.10 11.31
N PHE A 362 -5.12 2.22 10.71
CA PHE A 362 -6.20 3.10 11.10
C PHE A 362 -7.45 2.29 11.42
N TYR A 363 -8.36 2.90 12.17
CA TYR A 363 -9.69 2.33 12.44
C TYR A 363 -10.77 3.39 12.34
N ALA A 364 -11.95 2.98 11.90
CA ALA A 364 -13.12 3.82 11.77
C ALA A 364 -14.34 3.14 12.41
N GLU A 365 -14.97 3.85 13.32
CA GLU A 365 -16.19 3.41 14.00
C GLU A 365 -17.39 3.53 13.05
N PRO A 366 -18.32 2.56 13.06
CA PRO A 366 -19.54 2.66 12.28
C PRO A 366 -20.46 3.72 12.88
N ASN A 367 -21.04 4.56 12.04
CA ASN A 367 -22.17 5.40 12.38
C ASN A 367 -23.43 4.54 12.43
N LYS A 368 -24.01 4.39 13.62
CA LYS A 368 -25.18 3.53 13.84
C LYS A 368 -26.46 4.09 13.21
N ASP A 369 -26.50 5.37 12.87
CA ASP A 369 -27.69 6.02 12.33
C ASP A 369 -27.90 5.72 10.84
N ASP A 370 -26.82 5.66 10.05
CA ASP A 370 -26.88 5.50 8.60
C ASP A 370 -25.97 4.38 8.04
N GLY A 371 -25.20 3.70 8.90
CA GLY A 371 -24.28 2.63 8.51
C GLY A 371 -23.01 3.10 7.79
N SER A 372 -22.76 4.42 7.73
CA SER A 372 -21.48 4.99 7.26
C SER A 372 -20.38 4.82 8.30
N PHE A 373 -19.19 5.34 8.04
CA PHE A 373 -18.08 5.35 9.00
C PHE A 373 -17.76 6.79 9.44
N PHE A 374 -17.38 6.96 10.71
CA PHE A 374 -16.74 8.19 11.15
C PHE A 374 -15.34 8.32 10.58
N THR A 375 -14.75 9.53 10.67
CA THR A 375 -13.37 9.77 10.25
C THR A 375 -12.41 8.79 10.92
N ALA A 376 -11.59 8.12 10.11
CA ALA A 376 -10.63 7.15 10.60
C ALA A 376 -9.59 7.79 11.54
N LYS A 377 -9.22 7.05 12.58
CA LYS A 377 -8.23 7.40 13.60
C LYS A 377 -7.03 6.48 13.49
N ASN A 378 -5.83 7.02 13.73
CA ASN A 378 -4.61 6.22 13.76
C ASN A 378 -4.62 5.29 14.99
N ALA A 379 -4.20 4.03 14.83
CA ALA A 379 -4.17 3.05 15.92
C ALA A 379 -3.13 3.36 17.02
N GLY A 380 -2.19 4.26 16.73
CA GLY A 380 -1.16 4.75 17.64
C GLY A 380 -0.03 3.75 17.89
N ALA A 381 1.06 4.24 18.47
CA ALA A 381 2.14 3.41 18.97
C ALA A 381 1.71 2.64 20.23
N PRO A 382 2.20 1.41 20.43
CA PRO A 382 3.17 0.70 19.60
C PRO A 382 2.56 -0.20 18.53
N ILE A 383 1.24 -0.13 18.26
CA ILE A 383 0.63 -0.87 17.14
C ILE A 383 1.22 -0.37 15.82
N ASN A 384 1.28 0.95 15.64
CA ASN A 384 2.03 1.59 14.57
C ASN A 384 3.46 1.92 14.99
N SER A 385 4.34 1.95 13.99
CA SER A 385 5.78 2.15 14.09
C SER A 385 6.26 3.04 12.94
N GLN A 386 7.57 3.27 12.83
CA GLN A 386 8.15 4.02 11.71
C GLN A 386 8.20 3.22 10.38
N PHE A 387 7.73 1.98 10.40
CA PHE A 387 7.82 1.04 9.30
C PHE A 387 6.43 0.76 8.69
N ASP A 388 6.24 -0.33 7.97
CA ASP A 388 4.92 -0.75 7.50
C ASP A 388 4.25 -1.60 8.57
N ASP A 389 3.03 -1.21 8.93
CA ASP A 389 2.16 -1.89 9.87
C ASP A 389 0.79 -2.09 9.20
N TYR A 390 0.35 -3.34 9.09
CA TYR A 390 -0.83 -3.69 8.30
C TYR A 390 -1.41 -5.06 8.66
N GLY A 391 -2.44 -5.51 7.95
CA GLY A 391 -2.98 -6.86 8.07
C GLY A 391 -3.52 -7.18 9.47
N ILE A 392 -4.10 -6.19 10.16
CA ILE A 392 -4.56 -6.36 11.53
C ILE A 392 -5.80 -7.26 11.61
N TYR A 393 -5.83 -8.11 12.63
CA TYR A 393 -6.97 -8.91 13.03
C TYR A 393 -7.28 -8.65 14.51
N ILE A 394 -8.48 -8.14 14.76
CA ILE A 394 -8.94 -7.77 16.09
C ILE A 394 -9.71 -8.95 16.68
N LEU A 395 -9.33 -9.37 17.88
CA LEU A 395 -10.07 -10.40 18.61
C LEU A 395 -11.35 -9.82 19.21
N LYS A 396 -12.29 -10.73 19.50
CA LYS A 396 -13.54 -10.39 20.17
C LYS A 396 -13.28 -9.59 21.45
N GLY A 397 -13.97 -8.45 21.58
CA GLY A 397 -13.80 -7.51 22.69
C GLY A 397 -12.83 -6.35 22.41
N GLY A 398 -12.14 -6.34 21.27
CA GLY A 398 -11.50 -5.14 20.70
C GLY A 398 -10.19 -4.68 21.33
N ASN A 399 -9.75 -5.28 22.44
CA ASN A 399 -8.58 -4.82 23.20
C ASN A 399 -7.29 -5.56 22.84
N ASN A 400 -7.35 -6.63 22.05
CA ASN A 400 -6.18 -7.39 21.64
C ASN A 400 -6.37 -7.97 20.24
N GLY A 401 -5.27 -8.41 19.64
CA GLY A 401 -5.26 -8.87 18.28
C GLY A 401 -3.87 -9.12 17.76
N TYR A 402 -3.80 -9.28 16.44
CA TYR A 402 -2.57 -9.61 15.72
C TYR A 402 -2.42 -8.68 14.54
N PHE A 403 -1.20 -8.37 14.13
CA PHE A 403 -0.94 -7.58 12.93
C PHE A 403 0.44 -7.90 12.36
N SER A 404 0.67 -7.51 11.12
CA SER A 404 1.93 -7.71 10.39
C SER A 404 2.77 -6.44 10.41
N SER A 405 4.09 -6.61 10.52
CA SER A 405 5.01 -5.48 10.50
C SER A 405 6.41 -5.87 10.07
N ASN A 406 7.08 -4.99 9.31
CA ASN A 406 8.51 -5.07 9.02
C ASN A 406 9.36 -4.21 9.97
N ARG A 407 8.87 -3.98 11.20
CA ARG A 407 9.57 -3.22 12.24
C ARG A 407 10.89 -3.82 12.72
N LYS A 408 11.11 -5.11 12.42
CA LYS A 408 12.32 -5.85 12.78
C LYS A 408 13.21 -6.02 11.56
N ASN A 409 14.47 -6.41 11.80
CA ASN A 409 15.42 -6.85 10.77
C ASN A 409 15.72 -5.85 9.64
N ASN A 410 15.48 -4.55 9.83
CA ASN A 410 15.78 -3.51 8.84
C ASN A 410 15.12 -3.78 7.47
N LEU A 411 13.80 -4.03 7.46
CA LEU A 411 13.01 -4.23 6.23
C LEU A 411 13.40 -5.51 5.44
N GLN A 412 13.86 -6.55 6.12
CA GLN A 412 14.26 -7.81 5.46
C GLN A 412 13.10 -8.78 5.30
N ASP A 413 12.19 -8.81 6.27
CA ASP A 413 11.02 -9.67 6.37
C ASP A 413 9.86 -8.91 7.06
N ASN A 414 8.69 -9.53 7.04
CA ASN A 414 7.55 -9.15 7.87
C ASN A 414 7.36 -10.21 8.95
N ASP A 415 7.05 -9.77 10.15
CA ASP A 415 6.71 -10.62 11.28
C ASP A 415 5.27 -10.37 11.72
N ILE A 416 4.65 -11.38 12.32
CA ILE A 416 3.37 -11.23 13.00
C ILE A 416 3.62 -10.87 14.46
N TYR A 417 2.85 -9.91 14.96
CA TYR A 417 2.89 -9.43 16.34
C TYR A 417 1.52 -9.58 16.99
N TYR A 418 1.50 -9.96 18.26
CA TYR A 418 0.35 -9.84 19.14
C TYR A 418 0.37 -8.49 19.84
N PHE A 419 -0.78 -7.84 19.98
CA PHE A 419 -0.95 -6.68 20.84
C PHE A 419 -2.05 -6.89 21.87
N VAL A 420 -1.93 -6.19 23.00
CA VAL A 420 -2.97 -6.07 24.02
C VAL A 420 -2.97 -4.65 24.60
N LYS A 421 -4.15 -4.06 24.70
CA LYS A 421 -4.43 -2.83 25.43
C LYS A 421 -4.90 -3.21 26.84
N GLU A 422 -4.05 -2.93 27.82
CA GLU A 422 -4.38 -3.12 29.22
C GLU A 422 -5.36 -2.02 29.66
N LYS A 423 -6.35 -2.39 30.47
CA LYS A 423 -7.22 -1.38 31.09
C LYS A 423 -6.36 -0.55 32.07
N PRO A 424 -6.47 0.79 32.05
CA PRO A 424 -5.76 1.65 33.00
C PRO A 424 -5.99 1.27 34.47
#